data_AF-C7QG98-F1
#
_entry.id   AF-C7QG98-F1
#
_cell.length_a   1.000
_cell.length_b   1.000
_cell.length_c   1.000
_cell.angle_alpha   90.00
_cell.angle_beta   90.00
_cell.angle_gamma   90.00
#
_symmetry.space_group_name_H-M   'P 1'
#
loop_
_entity.id
_entity.type
_entity.pdbx_description
1 polymer ?
#
loop_
_entity_poly.entity_id
_entity_poly.type
_entity_poly.pdbx_seq_one_letter_code
_entity_poly.pdbx_strand_id
1 'polypeptide(L)'
;MTPAVPNPSPPAHPDYLPAAVIRDPAPAARRAALAELAARLTARDRWLLHALREHQVLTGPQIARIAFDGPRIANRRLAILANELRVIERFRPLRAIGSAPEHYVLGAHGAQVLAAEAGVTIKQLGYHRSRSLGVAYSPRLAHTVGVNEVYSHLAAASRIGPDADGELVSWWSELTCFHLYGDLARPDAFGRWKAPAPRGKLRTAEFFLEYDTGSENLERVVGKLDGYARLAAVTGIDTPVLFWLQSPNRERALHRMLALDPPTVPVATATPAATEDTTPAGPVWELAARTARRLHLIELAAYASAAGHATADRDADAARTGRLFNPPNPLPPDATGKEHSRG
;
A
#
# COMPACT_ATOMS: atom_id res chain seq x y z
N MET A 1 -5.09 -54.68 -10.28
CA MET A 1 -5.93 -53.64 -9.65
C MET A 1 -5.10 -52.39 -9.51
N THR A 2 -5.36 -51.39 -10.35
CA THR A 2 -4.68 -50.08 -10.34
C THR A 2 -5.37 -49.20 -9.28
N PRO A 3 -4.66 -48.54 -8.36
CA PRO A 3 -5.30 -47.65 -7.41
C PRO A 3 -5.74 -46.37 -8.12
N ALA A 4 -7.00 -45.99 -7.89
CA ALA A 4 -7.60 -44.78 -8.44
C ALA A 4 -6.89 -43.53 -7.89
N VAL A 5 -6.48 -42.65 -8.79
CA VAL A 5 -6.01 -41.30 -8.47
C VAL A 5 -7.20 -40.51 -7.92
N PRO A 6 -7.12 -39.90 -6.72
CA PRO A 6 -8.21 -39.09 -6.19
C PRO A 6 -8.42 -37.86 -7.08
N ASN A 7 -9.68 -37.59 -7.42
CA ASN A 7 -10.08 -36.41 -8.18
C ASN A 7 -9.59 -35.14 -7.46
N PRO A 8 -9.00 -34.16 -8.18
CA PRO A 8 -8.68 -32.88 -7.56
C PRO A 8 -9.99 -32.20 -7.14
N SER A 9 -10.09 -31.84 -5.85
CA SER A 9 -11.18 -31.00 -5.35
C SER A 9 -11.29 -29.72 -6.17
N PRO A 10 -12.51 -29.24 -6.48
CA PRO A 10 -12.69 -27.98 -7.20
C PRO A 10 -12.02 -26.82 -6.44
N PRO A 11 -11.53 -25.78 -7.14
CA PRO A 11 -10.88 -24.64 -6.50
C PRO A 11 -11.86 -23.99 -5.51
N ALA A 12 -11.46 -23.95 -4.25
CA ALA A 12 -12.30 -23.50 -3.16
C ALA A 12 -12.42 -21.96 -3.17
N HIS A 13 -13.64 -21.45 -3.08
CA HIS A 13 -13.94 -20.02 -3.21
C HIS A 13 -13.76 -19.28 -1.87
N PRO A 14 -13.35 -17.98 -1.88
CA PRO A 14 -13.33 -17.15 -0.68
C PRO A 14 -14.70 -17.09 0.00
N ASP A 15 -14.71 -17.06 1.34
CA ASP A 15 -15.90 -16.82 2.14
C ASP A 15 -16.28 -15.35 2.01
N TYR A 16 -17.16 -15.10 1.05
CA TYR A 16 -17.76 -13.80 0.87
C TYR A 16 -18.91 -13.64 1.87
N LEU A 17 -18.91 -12.56 2.64
CA LEU A 17 -20.03 -12.18 3.49
C LEU A 17 -20.89 -11.20 2.69
N PRO A 18 -21.98 -11.65 2.04
CA PRO A 18 -22.66 -10.83 1.05
C PRO A 18 -23.31 -9.61 1.68
N ALA A 19 -22.95 -8.44 1.15
CA ALA A 19 -23.85 -7.30 1.18
C ALA A 19 -24.90 -7.48 0.07
N ALA A 20 -26.18 -7.37 0.43
CA ALA A 20 -27.31 -7.51 -0.49
C ALA A 20 -27.12 -6.67 -1.77
N VAL A 21 -27.59 -7.17 -2.91
CA VAL A 21 -27.56 -6.44 -4.19
C VAL A 21 -28.38 -5.15 -4.03
N ILE A 22 -27.69 -4.01 -4.06
CA ILE A 22 -28.34 -2.70 -3.97
C ILE A 22 -28.75 -2.27 -5.37
N ARG A 23 -30.06 -2.24 -5.64
CA ARG A 23 -30.59 -1.55 -6.82
C ARG A 23 -30.33 -0.06 -6.65
N ASP A 24 -29.97 0.62 -7.73
CA ASP A 24 -29.77 2.07 -7.71
C ASP A 24 -31.07 2.76 -7.24
N PRO A 25 -31.06 3.43 -6.07
CA PRO A 25 -32.25 4.07 -5.57
C PRO A 25 -32.59 5.30 -6.43
N ALA A 26 -33.87 5.70 -6.42
CA ALA A 26 -34.32 6.93 -7.06
C ALA A 26 -33.50 8.15 -6.54
N PRO A 27 -33.31 9.21 -7.35
CA PRO A 27 -32.43 10.34 -7.00
C PRO A 27 -32.73 11.01 -5.65
N ALA A 28 -33.99 11.10 -5.24
CA ALA A 28 -34.38 11.67 -3.94
C ALA A 28 -33.96 10.77 -2.76
N ALA A 29 -34.18 9.45 -2.87
CA ALA A 29 -33.74 8.49 -1.88
C ALA A 29 -32.21 8.44 -1.78
N ARG A 30 -31.50 8.59 -2.91
CA ARG A 30 -30.03 8.70 -2.93
C ARG A 30 -29.54 9.93 -2.16
N ARG A 31 -30.17 11.10 -2.35
CA ARG A 31 -29.82 12.33 -1.61
C ARG A 31 -30.05 12.18 -0.10
N ALA A 32 -31.17 11.58 0.31
CA ALA A 32 -31.46 11.31 1.71
C ALA A 32 -30.42 10.35 2.33
N ALA A 33 -30.08 9.27 1.63
CA ALA A 33 -29.04 8.33 2.06
C ALA A 33 -27.66 8.99 2.18
N LEU A 34 -27.29 9.85 1.23
CA LEU A 34 -26.03 10.61 1.31
C LEU A 34 -26.00 11.59 2.48
N ALA A 35 -27.12 12.25 2.80
CA ALA A 35 -27.22 13.12 3.97
C ALA A 35 -27.08 12.32 5.28
N GLU A 36 -27.70 11.14 5.36
CA GLU A 36 -27.53 10.24 6.52
C GLU A 36 -26.07 9.79 6.68
N LEU A 37 -25.43 9.38 5.57
CA LEU A 37 -24.01 9.01 5.58
C LEU A 37 -23.13 10.18 6.00
N ALA A 38 -23.41 11.39 5.49
CA ALA A 38 -22.65 12.58 5.84
C ALA A 38 -22.68 12.87 7.35
N ALA A 39 -23.82 12.62 8.00
CA ALA A 39 -24.00 12.78 9.44
C ALA A 39 -23.33 11.68 10.28
N ARG A 40 -23.11 10.47 9.72
CA ARG A 40 -22.61 9.30 10.47
C ARG A 40 -21.13 8.97 10.23
N LEU A 41 -20.56 9.41 9.11
CA LEU A 41 -19.16 9.22 8.79
C LEU A 41 -18.29 10.26 9.48
N THR A 42 -17.22 9.81 10.12
CA THR A 42 -16.15 10.65 10.69
C THR A 42 -15.12 11.00 9.63
N ALA A 43 -14.20 11.92 9.95
CA ALA A 43 -13.07 12.24 9.08
C ALA A 43 -12.18 11.02 8.81
N ARG A 44 -11.96 10.17 9.82
CA ARG A 44 -11.23 8.90 9.70
C ARG A 44 -11.91 7.92 8.76
N ASP A 45 -13.25 7.81 8.80
CA ASP A 45 -13.95 6.89 7.91
C ASP A 45 -13.87 7.36 6.46
N ARG A 46 -14.00 8.68 6.21
CA ARG A 46 -13.80 9.26 4.87
C ARG A 46 -12.38 9.01 4.36
N TRP A 47 -11.38 9.24 5.20
CA TRP A 47 -9.99 8.89 4.90
C TRP A 47 -9.85 7.41 4.51
N LEU A 48 -10.50 6.49 5.24
CA LEU A 48 -10.45 5.06 4.92
C LEU A 48 -11.07 4.75 3.54
N LEU A 49 -12.10 5.48 3.11
CA LEU A 49 -12.66 5.32 1.75
C LEU A 49 -11.63 5.71 0.68
N HIS A 50 -10.92 6.82 0.89
CA HIS A 50 -9.82 7.24 0.01
C HIS A 50 -8.66 6.24 0.02
N ALA A 51 -8.27 5.74 1.20
CA ALA A 51 -7.22 4.73 1.35
C ALA A 51 -7.57 3.42 0.62
N LEU A 52 -8.80 2.92 0.75
CA LEU A 52 -9.27 1.73 0.03
C LEU A 52 -9.39 1.98 -1.48
N ARG A 53 -9.66 3.21 -1.91
CA ARG A 53 -9.63 3.58 -3.32
C ARG A 53 -8.19 3.58 -3.88
N GLU A 54 -7.23 4.08 -3.10
CA GLU A 54 -5.82 4.14 -3.50
C GLU A 54 -5.16 2.76 -3.50
N HIS A 55 -5.32 2.00 -2.42
CA HIS A 55 -4.58 0.75 -2.17
C HIS A 55 -5.37 -0.52 -2.47
N GLN A 56 -6.59 -0.37 -3.01
CA GLN A 56 -7.54 -1.41 -3.43
C GLN A 56 -8.10 -2.30 -2.31
N VAL A 57 -7.26 -2.81 -1.42
CA VAL A 57 -7.63 -3.72 -0.34
C VAL A 57 -6.73 -3.52 0.87
N LEU A 58 -7.31 -3.44 2.07
CA LEU A 58 -6.58 -3.46 3.34
C LEU A 58 -7.16 -4.52 4.26
N THR A 59 -6.32 -5.16 5.06
CA THR A 59 -6.78 -6.12 6.07
C THR A 59 -7.27 -5.40 7.34
N GLY A 60 -8.15 -6.05 8.11
CA GLY A 60 -8.57 -5.55 9.42
C GLY A 60 -7.39 -5.21 10.34
N PRO A 61 -6.37 -6.09 10.48
CA PRO A 61 -5.13 -5.78 11.21
C PRO A 61 -4.38 -4.57 10.67
N GLN A 62 -4.24 -4.42 9.35
CA GLN A 62 -3.59 -3.25 8.74
C GLN A 62 -4.35 -1.96 9.08
N ILE A 63 -5.67 -1.95 8.92
CA ILE A 63 -6.51 -0.79 9.24
C ILE A 63 -6.44 -0.46 10.74
N ALA A 64 -6.51 -1.48 11.60
CA ALA A 64 -6.42 -1.30 13.05
C ALA A 64 -5.09 -0.65 13.44
N ARG A 65 -3.98 -1.12 12.85
CA ARG A 65 -2.62 -0.63 13.09
C ARG A 65 -2.47 0.86 12.74
N ILE A 66 -2.96 1.26 11.57
CA ILE A 66 -2.76 2.62 11.05
C ILE A 66 -3.78 3.64 11.54
N ALA A 67 -5.00 3.22 11.90
CA ALA A 67 -6.09 4.16 12.13
C ALA A 67 -6.77 4.08 13.51
N PHE A 68 -6.35 3.16 14.38
CA PHE A 68 -6.98 2.97 15.68
C PHE A 68 -5.97 2.70 16.79
N ASP A 69 -6.36 3.00 18.02
CA ASP A 69 -5.54 2.73 19.21
C ASP A 69 -5.64 1.27 19.69
N GLY A 70 -6.48 0.47 19.02
CA GLY A 70 -6.56 -0.95 19.31
C GLY A 70 -7.50 -1.73 18.39
N PRO A 71 -7.25 -3.04 18.22
CA PRO A 71 -7.98 -3.89 17.28
C PRO A 71 -9.46 -4.02 17.63
N ARG A 72 -9.84 -4.00 18.91
CA ARG A 72 -11.25 -4.10 19.33
C ARG A 72 -12.09 -2.90 18.86
N ILE A 73 -11.53 -1.70 18.96
CA ILE A 73 -12.19 -0.45 18.52
C ILE A 73 -12.31 -0.46 17.00
N ALA A 74 -11.23 -0.82 16.31
CA ALA A 74 -11.20 -0.97 14.86
C ALA A 74 -12.28 -1.95 14.38
N ASN A 75 -12.31 -3.16 14.91
CA ASN A 75 -13.26 -4.20 14.51
C ASN A 75 -14.72 -3.78 14.71
N ARG A 76 -15.04 -3.09 15.82
CA ARG A 76 -16.39 -2.56 16.05
C ARG A 76 -16.74 -1.51 15.01
N ARG A 77 -15.85 -0.56 14.71
CA ARG A 77 -16.12 0.49 13.71
C ARG A 77 -16.24 -0.11 12.31
N LEU A 78 -15.35 -1.02 11.93
CA LEU A 78 -15.38 -1.70 10.63
C LEU A 78 -16.65 -2.52 10.43
N ALA A 79 -17.17 -3.17 11.48
CA ALA A 79 -18.46 -3.86 11.41
C ALA A 79 -19.62 -2.90 11.11
N ILE A 80 -19.65 -1.70 11.70
CA ILE A 80 -20.65 -0.65 11.41
C ILE A 80 -20.49 -0.17 9.97
N LEU A 81 -19.27 0.16 9.54
CA LEU A 81 -18.99 0.64 8.18
C LEU A 81 -19.37 -0.38 7.11
N ALA A 82 -19.15 -1.67 7.37
CA ALA A 82 -19.42 -2.75 6.44
C ALA A 82 -20.89 -3.19 6.43
N ASN A 83 -21.50 -3.40 7.60
CA ASN A 83 -22.82 -4.04 7.70
C ASN A 83 -23.96 -3.02 7.69
N GLU A 84 -23.82 -1.94 8.46
CA GLU A 84 -24.87 -0.94 8.62
C GLU A 84 -24.80 0.13 7.53
N LEU A 85 -23.62 0.76 7.36
CA LEU A 85 -23.44 1.86 6.41
C LEU A 85 -23.16 1.37 4.98
N ARG A 86 -22.60 0.17 4.84
CA ARG A 86 -22.19 -0.45 3.56
C ARG A 86 -21.27 0.42 2.71
N VAL A 87 -20.48 1.27 3.38
CA VAL A 87 -19.50 2.14 2.71
C VAL A 87 -18.20 1.40 2.38
N ILE A 88 -17.95 0.28 3.06
CA ILE A 88 -16.91 -0.69 2.74
C ILE A 88 -17.55 -2.07 2.59
N GLU A 89 -16.89 -2.95 1.85
CA GLU A 89 -17.25 -4.37 1.76
C GLU A 89 -16.10 -5.22 2.29
N ARG A 90 -16.41 -6.44 2.73
CA ARG A 90 -15.41 -7.34 3.30
C ARG A 90 -15.54 -8.77 2.79
N PHE A 91 -14.41 -9.48 2.77
CA PHE A 91 -14.34 -10.89 2.45
C PHE A 91 -13.22 -11.56 3.27
N ARG A 92 -13.21 -12.89 3.32
CA ARG A 92 -12.08 -13.66 3.85
C ARG A 92 -11.59 -14.64 2.78
N PRO A 93 -10.32 -14.57 2.37
CA PRO A 93 -9.71 -15.63 1.57
C PRO A 93 -9.81 -16.94 2.32
N LEU A 94 -10.23 -18.00 1.63
CA LEU A 94 -10.23 -19.32 2.20
C LEU A 94 -8.78 -19.79 2.36
N ARG A 95 -8.46 -20.37 3.52
CA ARG A 95 -7.16 -20.99 3.79
C ARG A 95 -7.38 -22.46 4.10
N ALA A 96 -6.43 -23.30 3.67
CA ALA A 96 -6.45 -24.72 3.98
C ALA A 96 -6.35 -25.00 5.50
N ILE A 97 -5.68 -24.10 6.24
CA ILE A 97 -5.49 -24.19 7.69
C ILE A 97 -5.66 -22.80 8.30
N GLY A 98 -6.41 -22.72 9.40
CA GLY A 98 -6.65 -21.50 10.17
C GLY A 98 -7.65 -20.54 9.51
N SER A 99 -7.74 -19.32 10.07
CA SER A 99 -8.58 -18.25 9.53
C SER A 99 -7.72 -17.16 8.91
N ALA A 100 -8.12 -16.65 7.75
CA ALA A 100 -7.57 -15.40 7.23
C ALA A 100 -8.14 -14.20 8.00
N PRO A 101 -7.41 -13.08 8.12
CA PRO A 101 -8.00 -11.82 8.56
C PRO A 101 -9.07 -11.36 7.55
N GLU A 102 -10.00 -10.54 8.01
CA GLU A 102 -10.93 -9.86 7.11
C GLU A 102 -10.18 -8.89 6.21
N HIS A 103 -10.53 -8.92 4.92
CA HIS A 103 -10.05 -8.00 3.91
C HIS A 103 -11.17 -7.05 3.57
N TYR A 104 -10.85 -5.77 3.47
CA TYR A 104 -11.80 -4.69 3.24
C TYR A 104 -11.50 -4.00 1.91
N VAL A 105 -12.55 -3.68 1.16
CA VAL A 105 -12.51 -2.96 -0.13
C VAL A 105 -13.56 -1.85 -0.13
N LEU A 106 -13.47 -0.92 -1.07
CA LEU A 106 -14.44 0.17 -1.19
C LEU A 106 -15.84 -0.38 -1.55
N GLY A 107 -16.84 -0.04 -0.73
CA GLY A 107 -18.23 -0.44 -0.93
C GLY A 107 -19.00 0.54 -1.82
N ALA A 108 -20.17 0.11 -2.30
CA ALA A 108 -20.97 0.91 -3.22
C ALA A 108 -21.41 2.27 -2.64
N HIS A 109 -21.81 2.32 -1.36
CA HIS A 109 -22.15 3.59 -0.71
C HIS A 109 -20.91 4.46 -0.47
N GLY A 110 -19.75 3.86 -0.21
CA GLY A 110 -18.50 4.60 -0.05
C GLY A 110 -18.08 5.24 -1.37
N ALA A 111 -18.22 4.52 -2.48
CA ALA A 111 -18.01 5.08 -3.81
C ALA A 111 -19.00 6.22 -4.13
N GLN A 112 -20.24 6.16 -3.65
CA GLN A 112 -21.19 7.29 -3.78
C GLN A 112 -20.74 8.51 -2.99
N VAL A 113 -20.21 8.32 -1.77
CA VAL A 113 -19.64 9.40 -0.96
C VAL A 113 -18.46 10.03 -1.69
N LEU A 114 -17.50 9.24 -2.17
CA LEU A 114 -16.36 9.74 -2.92
C LEU A 114 -16.79 10.48 -4.20
N ALA A 115 -17.73 9.91 -4.96
CA ALA A 115 -18.23 10.56 -6.18
C ALA A 115 -18.87 11.93 -5.85
N ALA A 116 -19.65 12.01 -4.78
CA ALA A 116 -20.24 13.25 -4.31
C ALA A 116 -19.19 14.27 -3.84
N GLU A 117 -18.15 13.84 -3.10
CA GLU A 117 -17.03 14.68 -2.68
C GLU A 117 -16.28 15.30 -3.87
N ALA A 118 -16.07 14.52 -4.94
CA ALA A 118 -15.43 15.00 -6.17
C ALA A 118 -16.39 15.75 -7.12
N GLY A 119 -17.68 15.86 -6.81
CA GLY A 119 -18.67 16.49 -7.70
C GLY A 119 -18.88 15.72 -9.02
N VAL A 120 -18.65 14.40 -9.03
CA VAL A 120 -18.75 13.55 -10.22
C VAL A 120 -19.77 12.42 -10.04
N THR A 121 -20.13 11.75 -11.13
CA THR A 121 -20.91 10.51 -11.08
C THR A 121 -20.04 9.32 -10.68
N ILE A 122 -20.65 8.24 -10.17
CA ILE A 122 -19.95 6.97 -9.87
C ILE A 122 -19.25 6.41 -11.13
N LYS A 123 -19.85 6.61 -12.30
CA LYS A 123 -19.26 6.19 -13.58
C LYS A 123 -17.97 6.96 -13.89
N GLN A 124 -17.99 8.28 -13.71
CA GLN A 124 -16.79 9.13 -13.85
C GLN A 124 -15.73 8.79 -12.81
N LEU A 125 -16.15 8.43 -11.58
CA LEU A 125 -15.26 7.87 -10.57
C LEU A 125 -14.59 6.55 -11.02
N GLY A 126 -15.14 5.85 -12.01
CA GLY A 126 -14.62 4.56 -12.48
C GLY A 126 -14.76 3.45 -11.44
N TYR A 127 -15.78 3.54 -10.58
CA TYR A 127 -16.08 2.48 -9.62
C TYR A 127 -16.98 1.42 -10.23
N HIS A 128 -16.57 0.15 -10.09
CA HIS A 128 -17.39 -1.01 -10.42
C HIS A 128 -17.35 -1.98 -9.24
N ARG A 129 -18.51 -2.27 -8.64
CA ARG A 129 -18.60 -3.17 -7.49
C ARG A 129 -18.02 -4.56 -7.80
N SER A 130 -18.30 -5.11 -8.98
CA SER A 130 -17.76 -6.40 -9.43
C SER A 130 -16.23 -6.40 -9.48
N ARG A 131 -15.60 -5.31 -9.92
CA ARG A 131 -14.13 -5.16 -9.91
C ARG A 131 -13.59 -5.05 -8.47
N SER A 132 -14.28 -4.29 -7.61
CA SER A 132 -13.89 -4.13 -6.20
C SER A 132 -13.92 -5.47 -5.45
N LEU A 133 -14.97 -6.28 -5.66
CA LEU A 133 -15.08 -7.61 -5.08
C LEU A 133 -14.22 -8.66 -5.78
N GLY A 134 -13.95 -8.46 -7.08
CA GLY A 134 -13.06 -9.32 -7.86
C GLY A 134 -11.65 -9.42 -7.28
N VAL A 135 -11.23 -8.45 -6.46
CA VAL A 135 -9.97 -8.50 -5.70
C VAL A 135 -9.87 -9.78 -4.85
N ALA A 136 -10.99 -10.29 -4.32
CA ALA A 136 -11.02 -11.52 -3.54
C ALA A 136 -10.57 -12.77 -4.31
N TYR A 137 -10.67 -12.73 -5.64
CA TYR A 137 -10.31 -13.82 -6.55
C TYR A 137 -9.03 -13.50 -7.33
N SER A 138 -8.38 -12.36 -7.05
CA SER A 138 -7.19 -11.94 -7.78
C SER A 138 -6.00 -12.82 -7.39
N PRO A 139 -5.23 -13.36 -8.36
CA PRO A 139 -3.97 -14.03 -8.07
C PRO A 139 -2.94 -13.07 -7.46
N ARG A 140 -3.13 -11.75 -7.61
CA ARG A 140 -2.28 -10.71 -7.02
C ARG A 140 -2.70 -10.32 -5.59
N LEU A 141 -3.71 -10.94 -4.99
CA LEU A 141 -4.17 -10.54 -3.66
C LEU A 141 -3.05 -10.61 -2.61
N ALA A 142 -2.30 -11.72 -2.56
CA ALA A 142 -1.20 -11.88 -1.62
C ALA A 142 -0.11 -10.82 -1.83
N HIS A 143 0.17 -10.48 -3.09
CA HIS A 143 1.09 -9.42 -3.47
C HIS A 143 0.63 -8.05 -2.96
N THR A 144 -0.58 -7.62 -3.31
CA THR A 144 -1.13 -6.33 -2.89
C THR A 144 -1.23 -6.20 -1.38
N VAL A 145 -1.67 -7.26 -0.68
CA VAL A 145 -1.72 -7.28 0.79
C VAL A 145 -0.32 -7.20 1.38
N GLY A 146 0.68 -7.85 0.78
CA GLY A 146 2.07 -7.81 1.20
C GLY A 146 2.72 -6.44 1.08
N VAL A 147 2.51 -5.76 -0.06
CA VAL A 147 2.89 -4.34 -0.26
C VAL A 147 2.27 -3.48 0.85
N ASN A 148 0.96 -3.63 1.05
CA ASN A 148 0.24 -2.84 2.05
C ASN A 148 0.67 -3.16 3.49
N GLU A 149 1.18 -4.36 3.75
CA GLU A 149 1.72 -4.73 5.05
C GLU A 149 2.97 -3.90 5.38
N VAL A 150 3.94 -3.83 4.46
CA VAL A 150 5.18 -3.04 4.63
C VAL A 150 4.85 -1.59 4.96
N TYR A 151 4.00 -0.95 4.16
CA TYR A 151 3.64 0.44 4.35
C TYR A 151 2.77 0.68 5.59
N SER A 152 1.89 -0.27 5.95
CA SER A 152 1.11 -0.13 7.18
C SER A 152 2.00 -0.18 8.44
N HIS A 153 3.12 -0.90 8.40
CA HIS A 153 4.12 -0.87 9.48
C HIS A 153 4.87 0.47 9.51
N LEU A 154 5.21 1.05 8.35
CA LEU A 154 5.80 2.39 8.28
C LEU A 154 4.84 3.48 8.78
N ALA A 155 3.57 3.42 8.37
CA ALA A 155 2.53 4.31 8.88
C ALA A 155 2.37 4.17 10.40
N ALA A 156 2.39 2.94 10.94
CA ALA A 156 2.34 2.72 12.39
C ALA A 156 3.51 3.36 13.13
N ALA A 157 4.73 3.24 12.59
CA ALA A 157 5.93 3.87 13.14
C ALA A 157 5.84 5.41 13.17
N SER A 158 4.95 5.99 12.36
CA SER A 158 4.68 7.44 12.33
C SER A 158 3.75 7.93 13.44
N ARG A 159 3.08 7.03 14.17
CA ARG A 159 2.05 7.40 15.15
C ARG A 159 2.55 7.62 16.58
N ILE A 160 3.76 7.17 16.91
CA ILE A 160 4.21 6.99 18.31
C ILE A 160 4.72 8.32 18.90
N GLY A 161 3.93 9.39 18.81
CA GLY A 161 4.17 10.65 19.53
C GLY A 161 5.60 11.22 19.38
N PRO A 162 6.17 11.84 20.44
CA PRO A 162 7.55 12.34 20.44
C PRO A 162 8.62 11.26 20.21
N ASP A 163 8.26 9.98 20.38
CA ASP A 163 9.14 8.82 20.26
C ASP A 163 8.97 8.11 18.90
N ALA A 164 8.30 8.74 17.93
CA ALA A 164 8.13 8.18 16.60
C ALA A 164 9.49 8.01 15.89
N ASP A 165 9.71 6.85 15.27
CA ASP A 165 10.93 6.54 14.52
C ASP A 165 11.12 7.46 13.29
N GLY A 166 10.02 8.08 12.84
CA GLY A 166 9.95 8.98 11.70
C GLY A 166 8.52 9.15 11.21
N GLU A 167 8.34 9.73 10.04
CA GLU A 167 7.05 10.06 9.45
C GLU A 167 6.97 9.53 8.01
N LEU A 168 5.95 8.73 7.72
CA LEU A 168 5.58 8.33 6.37
C LEU A 168 4.78 9.47 5.74
N VAL A 169 5.44 10.25 4.89
CA VAL A 169 4.89 11.44 4.23
C VAL A 169 4.07 11.06 3.00
N SER A 170 4.43 9.99 2.31
CA SER A 170 3.74 9.53 1.10
C SER A 170 3.69 8.02 1.01
N TRP A 171 2.58 7.51 0.53
CA TRP A 171 2.36 6.11 0.18
C TRP A 171 1.48 6.06 -1.08
N TRP A 172 2.10 5.74 -2.21
CA TRP A 172 1.41 5.65 -3.49
C TRP A 172 1.33 4.18 -3.90
N SER A 173 0.16 3.76 -4.39
CA SER A 173 -0.04 2.39 -4.85
C SER A 173 0.60 2.14 -6.23
N GLU A 174 0.68 0.87 -6.62
CA GLU A 174 1.06 0.43 -7.97
C GLU A 174 0.28 1.18 -9.05
N LEU A 175 -1.02 1.45 -8.84
CA LEU A 175 -1.84 2.17 -9.81
C LEU A 175 -1.34 3.60 -10.02
N THR A 176 -1.06 4.31 -8.93
CA THR A 176 -0.51 5.67 -8.99
C THR A 176 0.87 5.67 -9.62
N CYS A 177 1.72 4.71 -9.23
CA CYS A 177 3.05 4.54 -9.81
C CYS A 177 2.99 4.23 -11.31
N PHE A 178 2.07 3.38 -11.75
CA PHE A 178 1.86 3.08 -13.16
C PHE A 178 1.46 4.32 -13.97
N HIS A 179 0.61 5.18 -13.42
CA HIS A 179 0.23 6.44 -14.09
C HIS A 179 1.39 7.43 -14.22
N LEU A 180 2.32 7.44 -13.26
CA LEU A 180 3.45 8.37 -13.23
C LEU A 180 4.67 7.87 -14.01
N TYR A 181 4.96 6.57 -13.90
CA TYR A 181 6.24 6.00 -14.33
C TYR A 181 6.08 4.84 -15.31
N GLY A 182 4.84 4.41 -15.62
CA GLY A 182 4.53 3.12 -16.26
C GLY A 182 5.12 2.88 -17.66
N ASP A 183 5.59 3.93 -18.33
CA ASP A 183 6.32 3.89 -19.60
C ASP A 183 7.79 3.44 -19.41
N LEU A 184 8.33 3.59 -18.21
CA LEU A 184 9.73 3.31 -17.88
C LEU A 184 9.87 2.23 -16.81
N ALA A 185 9.15 2.36 -15.69
CA ALA A 185 9.18 1.45 -14.55
C ALA A 185 7.78 1.23 -13.96
N ARG A 186 7.57 0.11 -13.28
CA ARG A 186 6.28 -0.22 -12.67
C ARG A 186 6.47 -0.66 -11.21
N PRO A 187 6.78 0.29 -10.31
CA PRO A 187 6.88 -0.03 -8.89
C PRO A 187 5.56 -0.52 -8.33
N ASP A 188 5.63 -1.45 -7.40
CA ASP A 188 4.45 -1.91 -6.66
C ASP A 188 3.93 -0.83 -5.70
N ALA A 189 4.83 0.04 -5.23
CA ALA A 189 4.49 1.24 -4.49
C ALA A 189 5.66 2.23 -4.47
N PHE A 190 5.34 3.48 -4.13
CA PHE A 190 6.33 4.52 -3.83
C PHE A 190 6.09 5.08 -2.43
N GLY A 191 7.18 5.41 -1.75
CA GLY A 191 7.17 5.89 -0.38
C GLY A 191 8.10 7.07 -0.16
N ARG A 192 7.69 7.95 0.77
CA ARG A 192 8.55 9.01 1.32
C ARG A 192 8.58 8.92 2.83
N TRP A 193 9.76 8.70 3.39
CA TRP A 193 9.99 8.56 4.82
C TRP A 193 10.87 9.68 5.34
N LYS A 194 10.40 10.44 6.33
CA LYS A 194 11.09 11.57 6.94
C LYS A 194 11.50 11.22 8.36
N ALA A 195 12.80 11.23 8.66
CA ALA A 195 13.29 10.89 10.00
C ALA A 195 14.65 11.55 10.28
N PRO A 196 15.06 11.69 11.56
CA PRO A 196 16.42 12.08 11.90
C PRO A 196 17.42 11.05 11.36
N ALA A 197 18.40 11.50 10.57
CA ALA A 197 19.51 10.65 10.13
C ALA A 197 20.55 10.49 11.28
N PRO A 198 21.53 9.57 11.17
CA PRO A 198 22.55 9.27 12.22
C PRO A 198 23.46 10.41 12.73
N ARG A 199 23.13 11.69 12.51
CA ARG A 199 23.76 12.89 13.08
C ARG A 199 22.74 13.96 13.47
N GLY A 200 21.49 13.55 13.75
CA GLY A 200 20.39 14.42 14.19
C GLY A 200 19.72 15.27 13.10
N LYS A 201 20.29 15.37 11.89
CA LYS A 201 19.66 16.14 10.79
C LYS A 201 18.49 15.36 10.22
N LEU A 202 17.32 16.01 10.18
CA LEU A 202 16.13 15.50 9.49
C LEU A 202 16.43 15.30 7.99
N ARG A 203 16.11 14.12 7.47
CA ARG A 203 16.21 13.77 6.05
C ARG A 203 14.89 13.22 5.54
N THR A 204 14.79 13.08 4.22
CA THR A 204 13.71 12.35 3.56
C THR A 204 14.33 11.29 2.66
N ALA A 205 13.94 10.04 2.87
CA ALA A 205 14.20 8.94 1.96
C ALA A 205 13.00 8.78 1.03
N GLU A 206 13.20 8.98 -0.26
CA GLU A 206 12.26 8.55 -1.29
C GLU A 206 12.66 7.15 -1.74
N PHE A 207 11.70 6.27 -1.99
CA PHE A 207 11.99 4.91 -2.43
C PHE A 207 10.86 4.30 -3.24
N PHE A 208 11.23 3.43 -4.16
CA PHE A 208 10.33 2.48 -4.81
C PHE A 208 10.34 1.17 -4.03
N LEU A 209 9.18 0.51 -3.92
CA LEU A 209 9.07 -0.84 -3.37
C LEU A 209 8.71 -1.83 -4.49
N GLU A 210 9.42 -2.94 -4.51
CA GLU A 210 9.11 -4.17 -5.23
C GLU A 210 8.86 -5.26 -4.19
N TYR A 211 7.65 -5.78 -4.14
CA TYR A 211 7.29 -6.86 -3.22
C TYR A 211 7.37 -8.19 -3.96
N ASP A 212 8.28 -9.06 -3.54
CA ASP A 212 8.43 -10.36 -4.15
C ASP A 212 7.57 -11.39 -3.41
N THR A 213 6.66 -12.08 -4.10
CA THR A 213 5.92 -13.21 -3.53
C THR A 213 6.67 -14.54 -3.64
N GLY A 214 7.88 -14.55 -4.20
CA GLY A 214 8.69 -15.74 -4.43
C GLY A 214 8.25 -16.60 -5.63
N SER A 215 7.23 -16.17 -6.38
CA SER A 215 6.69 -16.89 -7.55
C SER A 215 7.44 -16.61 -8.85
N GLU A 216 8.17 -15.50 -8.91
CA GLU A 216 8.96 -15.08 -10.06
C GLU A 216 10.40 -15.60 -9.97
N ASN A 217 11.06 -15.91 -11.09
CA ASN A 217 12.49 -16.22 -11.08
C ASN A 217 13.29 -14.93 -10.80
N LEU A 218 14.37 -15.01 -10.02
CA LEU A 218 15.25 -13.91 -9.69
C LEU A 218 15.85 -13.20 -10.91
N GLU A 219 16.10 -13.90 -12.02
CA GLU A 219 16.52 -13.25 -13.28
C GLU A 219 15.51 -12.20 -13.74
N ARG A 220 14.22 -12.52 -13.64
CA ARG A 220 13.15 -11.60 -14.01
C ARG A 220 12.99 -10.47 -12.98
N VAL A 221 13.24 -10.74 -11.70
CA VAL A 221 13.30 -9.71 -10.64
C VAL A 221 14.43 -8.72 -10.92
N VAL A 222 15.64 -9.20 -11.23
CA VAL A 222 16.79 -8.36 -11.59
C VAL A 222 16.52 -7.58 -12.88
N GLY A 223 15.91 -8.22 -13.89
CA GLY A 223 15.56 -7.56 -15.16
C GLY A 223 14.61 -6.36 -15.02
N LYS A 224 13.87 -6.22 -13.91
CA LYS A 224 13.08 -5.01 -13.63
C LYS A 224 13.96 -3.76 -13.47
N LEU A 225 15.21 -3.92 -13.03
CA LEU A 225 16.14 -2.83 -12.77
C LEU A 225 16.50 -2.03 -14.02
N ASP A 226 16.41 -2.63 -15.21
CA ASP A 226 16.58 -1.92 -16.48
C ASP A 226 15.57 -0.77 -16.64
N GLY A 227 14.33 -0.98 -16.21
CA GLY A 227 13.28 0.04 -16.24
C GLY A 227 13.60 1.20 -15.30
N TYR A 228 14.07 0.88 -14.09
CA TYR A 228 14.49 1.88 -13.11
C TYR A 228 15.76 2.64 -13.54
N ALA A 229 16.72 1.96 -14.18
CA ALA A 229 17.90 2.58 -14.76
C ALA A 229 17.52 3.59 -15.85
N ARG A 230 16.58 3.23 -16.73
CA ARG A 230 16.04 4.15 -17.74
C ARG A 230 15.30 5.31 -17.11
N LEU A 231 14.46 5.05 -16.10
CA LEU A 231 13.78 6.11 -15.35
C LEU A 231 14.78 7.11 -14.78
N ALA A 232 15.82 6.63 -14.10
CA ALA A 232 16.88 7.48 -13.55
C ALA A 232 17.64 8.26 -14.62
N ALA A 233 17.96 7.63 -15.76
CA ALA A 233 18.66 8.29 -16.85
C ALA A 233 17.81 9.41 -17.51
N VAL A 234 16.51 9.20 -17.65
CA VAL A 234 15.59 10.16 -18.29
C VAL A 234 15.24 11.33 -17.37
N THR A 235 15.03 11.04 -16.08
CA THR A 235 14.49 12.02 -15.12
C THR A 235 15.54 12.61 -14.19
N GLY A 236 16.75 12.02 -14.14
CA GLY A 236 17.77 12.34 -13.14
C GLY A 236 17.45 11.82 -11.73
N ILE A 237 16.40 11.01 -11.59
CA ILE A 237 15.89 10.51 -10.31
C ILE A 237 16.47 9.12 -10.04
N ASP A 238 17.46 9.04 -9.15
CA ASP A 238 18.08 7.78 -8.73
C ASP A 238 17.47 7.22 -7.44
N THR A 239 16.16 7.37 -7.29
CA THR A 239 15.37 6.84 -6.17
C THR A 239 15.70 5.36 -5.94
N PRO A 240 16.14 4.97 -4.73
CA PRO A 240 16.44 3.59 -4.39
C PRO A 240 15.26 2.65 -4.65
N VAL A 241 15.57 1.46 -5.16
CA VAL A 241 14.61 0.37 -5.33
C VAL A 241 14.78 -0.61 -4.16
N LEU A 242 13.71 -0.78 -3.39
CA LEU A 242 13.66 -1.67 -2.24
C LEU A 242 12.96 -2.97 -2.63
N PHE A 243 13.66 -4.10 -2.50
CA PHE A 243 13.04 -5.42 -2.63
C PHE A 243 12.67 -5.99 -1.28
N TRP A 244 11.39 -6.30 -1.10
CA TRP A 244 10.92 -7.09 0.03
C TRP A 244 10.81 -8.56 -0.37
N LEU A 245 11.70 -9.40 0.15
CA LEU A 245 11.85 -10.79 -0.26
C LEU A 245 11.32 -11.76 0.82
N GLN A 246 10.78 -12.90 0.40
CA GLN A 246 10.12 -13.83 1.34
C GLN A 246 11.07 -14.64 2.22
N SER A 247 12.38 -14.69 1.91
CA SER A 247 13.33 -15.46 2.73
C SER A 247 14.76 -14.97 2.62
N PRO A 248 15.58 -15.18 3.67
CA PRO A 248 17.01 -14.87 3.63
C PRO A 248 17.77 -15.64 2.53
N ASN A 249 17.34 -16.85 2.18
CA ASN A 249 17.97 -17.63 1.12
C ASN A 249 17.80 -16.94 -0.25
N ARG A 250 16.60 -16.43 -0.50
CA ARG A 250 16.27 -15.70 -1.72
C ARG A 250 16.96 -14.34 -1.77
N GLU A 251 17.07 -13.66 -0.63
CA GLU A 251 17.87 -12.44 -0.47
C GLU A 251 19.34 -12.67 -0.85
N ARG A 252 20.00 -13.67 -0.26
CA ARG A 252 21.39 -14.00 -0.60
C ARG A 252 21.58 -14.38 -2.07
N ALA A 253 20.62 -15.08 -2.66
CA ALA A 253 20.67 -15.43 -4.08
C ALA A 253 20.57 -14.19 -4.99
N LEU A 254 19.67 -13.25 -4.67
CA LEU A 254 19.57 -11.98 -5.39
C LEU A 254 20.87 -11.16 -5.26
N HIS A 255 21.42 -11.05 -4.05
CA HIS A 255 22.69 -10.34 -3.82
C HIS A 255 23.86 -10.94 -4.61
N ARG A 256 23.94 -12.28 -4.77
CA ARG A 256 24.96 -12.90 -5.64
C ARG A 256 24.81 -12.50 -7.09
N MET A 257 23.58 -12.38 -7.60
CA MET A 257 23.34 -11.93 -8.98
C MET A 257 23.73 -10.45 -9.14
N LEU A 258 23.33 -9.60 -8.20
CA LEU A 258 23.66 -8.17 -8.20
C LEU A 258 25.16 -7.90 -7.97
N ALA A 259 25.90 -8.84 -7.38
CA ALA A 259 27.36 -8.71 -7.26
C ALA A 259 28.09 -9.01 -8.58
N LEU A 260 27.51 -9.87 -9.43
CA LEU A 260 28.05 -10.18 -10.76
C LEU A 260 27.74 -9.07 -11.77
N ASP A 261 26.55 -8.47 -11.66
CA ASP A 261 26.11 -7.35 -12.48
C ASP A 261 25.55 -6.23 -11.59
N PRO A 262 26.42 -5.32 -11.09
CA PRO A 262 26.01 -4.26 -10.17
C PRO A 262 24.98 -3.31 -10.78
N PRO A 263 23.86 -3.04 -10.09
CA PRO A 263 22.81 -2.18 -10.61
C PRO A 263 23.27 -0.72 -10.67
N THR A 264 22.77 0.01 -11.67
CA THR A 264 23.07 1.43 -11.85
C THR A 264 22.33 2.33 -10.85
N VAL A 265 21.16 1.87 -10.38
CA VAL A 265 20.38 2.52 -9.31
C VAL A 265 20.68 1.85 -7.96
N PRO A 266 20.56 2.57 -6.83
CA PRO A 266 20.71 1.97 -5.52
C PRO A 266 19.64 0.90 -5.28
N VAL A 267 20.06 -0.30 -4.87
CA VAL A 267 19.16 -1.41 -4.55
C VAL A 267 19.39 -1.85 -3.12
N ALA A 268 18.32 -1.91 -2.32
CA ALA A 268 18.37 -2.48 -0.98
C ALA A 268 17.31 -3.57 -0.81
N THR A 269 17.60 -4.54 0.04
CA THR A 269 16.72 -5.69 0.27
C THR A 269 16.37 -5.83 1.74
N ALA A 270 15.19 -6.35 2.03
CA ALA A 270 14.81 -6.79 3.35
C ALA A 270 13.95 -8.06 3.25
N THR A 271 13.82 -8.77 4.37
CA THR A 271 12.95 -9.94 4.50
C THR A 271 12.13 -9.82 5.79
N PRO A 272 10.99 -10.53 5.92
CA PRO A 272 10.23 -10.58 7.17
C PRO A 272 11.07 -11.02 8.37
N ALA A 273 12.06 -11.90 8.18
CA ALA A 273 12.94 -12.36 9.25
C ALA A 273 13.84 -11.24 9.81
N ALA A 274 14.12 -10.21 9.01
CA ALA A 274 14.89 -9.06 9.47
C ALA A 274 14.07 -8.10 10.36
N THR A 275 12.75 -8.28 10.46
CA THR A 275 11.85 -7.40 11.21
C THR A 275 11.27 -8.05 12.46
N GLU A 276 11.88 -9.12 12.98
CA GLU A 276 11.38 -9.81 14.18
C GLU A 276 11.34 -8.86 15.39
N ASP A 277 12.38 -8.05 15.57
CA ASP A 277 12.52 -7.11 16.69
C ASP A 277 12.38 -5.63 16.30
N THR A 278 11.95 -5.36 15.06
CA THR A 278 11.90 -3.97 14.53
C THR A 278 10.89 -3.81 13.41
N THR A 279 10.86 -2.64 12.79
CA THR A 279 9.95 -2.30 11.69
C THR A 279 10.72 -2.11 10.39
N PRO A 280 10.04 -2.00 9.24
CA PRO A 280 10.67 -1.60 7.98
C PRO A 280 11.37 -0.23 8.03
N ALA A 281 11.12 0.62 9.04
CA ALA A 281 11.88 1.87 9.22
C ALA A 281 13.25 1.63 9.89
N GLY A 282 13.38 0.53 10.63
CA GLY A 282 14.56 0.12 11.38
C GLY A 282 15.70 -0.41 10.51
N PRO A 283 16.77 -0.93 11.14
CA PRO A 283 18.00 -1.34 10.47
C PRO A 283 17.86 -2.71 9.78
N VAL A 284 16.97 -2.77 8.79
CA VAL A 284 16.59 -4.03 8.12
C VAL A 284 17.05 -4.10 6.67
N TRP A 285 17.55 -3.00 6.11
CA TRP A 285 17.82 -2.89 4.68
C TRP A 285 19.27 -3.20 4.34
N GLU A 286 19.52 -4.27 3.61
CA GLU A 286 20.85 -4.64 3.13
C GLU A 286 21.08 -4.04 1.74
N LEU A 287 22.04 -3.11 1.62
CA LEU A 287 22.33 -2.42 0.36
C LEU A 287 23.23 -3.28 -0.53
N ALA A 288 22.73 -3.63 -1.71
CA ALA A 288 23.43 -4.49 -2.66
C ALA A 288 24.77 -3.89 -3.09
N ALA A 289 25.78 -4.77 -3.19
CA ALA A 289 27.13 -4.47 -3.69
C ALA A 289 27.89 -3.32 -2.96
N ARG A 290 27.47 -2.91 -1.75
CA ARG A 290 28.05 -1.73 -1.06
C ARG A 290 28.38 -1.91 0.41
N THR A 291 27.55 -2.58 1.19
CA THR A 291 27.77 -2.75 2.64
C THR A 291 27.26 -4.08 3.16
N ALA A 292 27.99 -4.69 4.09
CA ALA A 292 27.58 -5.90 4.81
C ALA A 292 26.68 -5.62 6.02
N ARG A 293 26.56 -4.37 6.48
CA ARG A 293 25.60 -4.00 7.54
C ARG A 293 24.23 -3.65 6.95
N ARG A 294 23.16 -3.98 7.69
CA ARG A 294 21.81 -3.47 7.42
C ARG A 294 21.69 -2.00 7.85
N LEU A 295 20.87 -1.26 7.11
CA LEU A 295 20.67 0.18 7.19
C LEU A 295 19.25 0.48 7.65
N HIS A 296 19.08 1.57 8.40
CA HIS A 296 17.76 2.16 8.59
C HIS A 296 17.22 2.69 7.26
N LEU A 297 15.89 2.72 7.11
CA LEU A 297 15.26 3.25 5.89
C LEU A 297 15.75 4.68 5.58
N ILE A 298 15.90 5.51 6.62
CA ILE A 298 16.36 6.90 6.46
C ILE A 298 17.81 7.02 5.98
N GLU A 299 18.66 6.03 6.26
CA GLU A 299 20.05 6.03 5.81
C GLU A 299 20.16 5.84 4.29
N LEU A 300 19.14 5.25 3.65
CA LEU A 300 19.09 5.08 2.20
C LEU A 300 19.02 6.41 1.44
N ALA A 301 18.57 7.49 2.10
CA ALA A 301 18.60 8.85 1.55
C ALA A 301 20.00 9.36 1.21
N ALA A 302 21.06 8.74 1.75
CA ALA A 302 22.44 9.09 1.39
C ALA A 302 22.91 8.48 0.06
N TYR A 303 22.16 7.52 -0.47
CA TYR A 303 22.50 6.78 -1.69
C TYR A 303 21.65 7.18 -2.89
N ALA A 304 20.57 7.91 -2.67
CA ALA A 304 19.95 8.75 -3.70
C ALA A 304 20.81 10.01 -3.86
N SER A 305 21.08 10.42 -5.09
CA SER A 305 21.78 11.64 -5.42
C SER A 305 21.00 12.82 -4.85
N ALA A 306 21.74 13.70 -4.18
CA ALA A 306 21.25 14.95 -3.63
C ALA A 306 20.80 15.96 -4.72
N ALA A 307 20.56 15.52 -5.96
CA ALA A 307 20.04 16.31 -7.05
C ALA A 307 18.54 16.61 -6.84
N GLY A 308 18.26 17.41 -5.81
CA GLY A 308 17.56 18.69 -5.93
C GLY A 308 16.19 18.75 -6.60
N HIS A 309 15.55 17.65 -6.97
CA HIS A 309 14.13 17.67 -7.32
C HIS A 309 13.39 17.88 -6.01
N ALA A 310 13.08 19.15 -5.76
CA ALA A 310 12.40 19.58 -4.57
C ALA A 310 11.17 18.70 -4.38
N THR A 311 10.98 18.24 -3.15
CA THR A 311 9.83 17.49 -2.66
C THR A 311 8.47 18.04 -3.13
N ALA A 312 8.41 19.32 -3.48
CA ALA A 312 7.25 20.00 -4.07
C ALA A 312 6.91 19.52 -5.50
N ASP A 313 7.89 19.12 -6.31
CA ASP A 313 7.67 18.69 -7.70
C ASP A 313 6.98 17.31 -7.74
N ARG A 314 7.26 16.43 -6.78
CA ARG A 314 6.62 15.11 -6.67
C ARG A 314 5.14 15.18 -6.28
N ASP A 315 4.78 16.06 -5.35
CA ASP A 315 3.37 16.28 -4.99
C ASP A 315 2.62 16.94 -6.16
N ALA A 316 3.30 17.80 -6.92
CA ALA A 316 2.77 18.35 -8.17
C ALA A 316 2.63 17.26 -9.25
N ASP A 317 3.57 16.34 -9.37
CA ASP A 317 3.51 15.21 -10.31
C ASP A 317 2.33 14.29 -9.98
N ALA A 318 2.13 13.96 -8.70
CA ALA A 318 0.94 13.21 -8.26
C ALA A 318 -0.36 13.93 -8.65
N ALA A 319 -0.41 15.26 -8.51
CA ALA A 319 -1.56 16.07 -8.94
C ALA A 319 -1.72 16.15 -10.47
N ARG A 320 -0.62 16.04 -11.24
CA ARG A 320 -0.61 16.02 -12.71
C ARG A 320 -1.05 14.70 -13.31
N THR A 321 -1.22 13.64 -12.52
CA THR A 321 -1.70 12.33 -13.01
C THR A 321 -3.10 12.37 -13.65
N GLY A 322 -3.82 13.50 -13.55
CA GLY A 322 -5.19 13.64 -14.05
C GLY A 322 -6.20 12.76 -13.28
N ARG A 323 -5.79 12.21 -12.13
CA ARG A 323 -6.66 11.42 -11.25
C ARG A 323 -7.63 12.35 -10.53
N LEU A 324 -8.84 11.83 -10.29
CA LEU A 324 -9.88 12.54 -9.54
C LEU A 324 -9.47 12.84 -8.09
N PHE A 325 -8.59 12.02 -7.53
CA PHE A 325 -8.05 12.18 -6.19
C PHE A 325 -6.54 12.05 -6.20
N ASN A 326 -5.90 12.92 -5.43
CA ASN A 326 -4.52 12.71 -5.02
C ASN A 326 -4.47 11.50 -4.07
N PRO A 327 -3.33 10.78 -4.02
CA PRO A 327 -3.12 9.77 -2.98
C PRO A 327 -3.39 10.38 -1.59
N PRO A 328 -4.14 9.69 -0.71
CA PRO A 328 -4.45 10.19 0.62
C PRO A 328 -3.19 10.31 1.47
N ASN A 329 -3.27 11.09 2.54
CA ASN A 329 -2.24 11.06 3.59
C ASN A 329 -2.10 9.60 4.10
N PRO A 330 -0.88 9.07 4.32
CA PRO A 330 -0.69 7.72 4.83
C PRO A 330 -1.34 7.45 6.20
N LEU A 331 -1.62 8.50 6.98
CA LEU A 331 -2.33 8.44 8.25
C LEU A 331 -3.70 9.15 8.18
N PRO A 332 -4.69 8.68 8.96
CA PRO A 332 -5.94 9.41 9.09
C PRO A 332 -5.71 10.77 9.76
N PRO A 333 -6.60 11.74 9.52
CA PRO A 333 -6.56 13.02 10.25
C PRO A 333 -6.73 12.78 11.75
N ASP A 334 -6.09 13.63 12.56
CA ASP A 334 -6.22 13.59 14.00
C ASP A 334 -7.67 13.80 14.45
N ALA A 335 -7.99 13.34 15.65
CA ALA A 335 -9.33 13.49 16.25
C ALA A 335 -9.79 14.96 16.36
N THR A 336 -8.86 15.92 16.28
CA THR A 336 -9.13 17.37 16.27
C THR A 336 -9.47 17.94 14.89
N GLY A 337 -9.44 17.12 13.83
CA GLY A 337 -9.73 17.54 12.46
C GLY A 337 -8.63 18.40 11.81
N LYS A 338 -7.48 18.56 12.46
CA LYS A 338 -6.32 19.20 11.84
C LYS A 338 -5.62 18.18 10.94
N GLU A 339 -5.57 18.47 9.65
CA GLU A 339 -4.56 17.88 8.78
C GLU A 339 -3.20 18.18 9.40
N HIS A 340 -2.30 17.18 9.44
CA HIS A 340 -0.90 17.44 9.75
C HIS A 340 -0.39 18.42 8.71
N SER A 341 -0.29 19.69 9.13
CA SER A 341 0.17 20.79 8.31
C SER A 341 1.48 20.39 7.65
N ARG A 342 1.47 20.30 6.31
CA ARG A 342 2.67 20.13 5.49
C ARG A 342 3.66 21.23 5.85
N GLY A 343 4.73 20.86 6.55
CA GLY A 343 5.85 21.70 6.95
C GLY A 343 7.17 21.18 6.40
#